data_AF-A0A6B3B4C4-F1
#
_entry.id   AF-A0A6B3B4C4-F1
#
_cell.length_a   1.000
_cell.length_b   1.000
_cell.length_c   1.000
_cell.angle_alpha   90.00
_cell.angle_beta   90.00
_cell.angle_gamma   90.00
#
_symmetry.space_group_name_H-M   'P 1'
#
loop_
_entity.id
_entity.type
_entity.pdbx_description
1 polymer ?
#
loop_
_entity_poly.entity_id
_entity_poly.type
_entity_poly.pdbx_seq_one_letter_code
_entity_poly.pdbx_strand_id
1 'polypeptide(L)'
;MTNQTRLASTDELESIFQRELATDRWAATETAYALAVRHRDLGDWPASREWVEQCLRLLEGFPGETEEQVATARTSVGGVSLPTYLHAGVVEARFGDLG
;
A
#
# COMPACT_ATOMS: atom_id res chain seq x y z
N MET A 1 7.51 -10.45 27.22
CA MET A 1 7.23 -9.05 26.85
C MET A 1 6.76 -9.05 25.42
N THR A 2 5.50 -8.72 25.19
CA THR A 2 4.86 -8.67 23.88
C THR A 2 5.62 -7.70 22.99
N ASN A 3 6.14 -8.19 21.84
CA ASN A 3 6.53 -7.33 20.73
C ASN A 3 5.26 -6.57 20.32
N GLN A 4 5.05 -5.39 20.91
CA GLN A 4 4.10 -4.43 20.39
C GLN A 4 4.63 -4.10 19.00
N THR A 5 4.00 -4.67 17.97
CA THR A 5 4.30 -4.36 16.58
C THR A 5 4.08 -2.86 16.41
N ARG A 6 5.17 -2.09 16.53
CA ARG A 6 5.12 -0.64 16.42
C ARG A 6 4.64 -0.33 15.00
N LEU A 7 3.48 0.30 14.93
CA LEU A 7 2.94 0.83 13.69
C LEU A 7 3.86 1.96 13.22
N ALA A 8 4.58 1.75 12.12
CA ALA A 8 5.49 2.73 11.54
C ALA A 8 4.75 4.02 11.23
N SER A 9 5.39 5.16 11.41
CA SER A 9 4.80 6.46 11.10
C SER A 9 4.61 6.60 9.58
N THR A 10 3.75 7.51 9.12
CA THR A 10 3.58 7.81 7.68
C THR A 10 4.91 8.23 7.05
N ASP A 11 5.70 9.05 7.75
CA ASP A 11 7.06 9.44 7.33
C ASP A 11 8.04 8.25 7.17
N GLU A 12 7.98 7.29 8.09
CA GLU A 12 8.81 6.08 8.02
C GLU A 12 8.41 5.22 6.81
N LEU A 13 7.09 5.07 6.58
CA LEU A 13 6.57 4.35 5.42
C LEU A 13 6.91 5.07 4.10
N GLU A 14 6.89 6.40 4.07
CA GLU A 14 7.27 7.19 2.89
C GLU A 14 8.76 7.04 2.58
N SER A 15 9.61 7.03 3.61
CA SER A 15 11.05 6.73 3.46
C SER A 15 11.29 5.31 2.91
N ILE A 16 10.52 4.32 3.38
CA ILE A 16 10.56 2.95 2.84
C ILE A 16 10.12 2.95 1.37
N PHE A 17 9.01 3.63 1.07
CA PHE A 17 8.47 3.75 -0.28
C PHE A 17 9.49 4.32 -1.25
N GLN A 18 10.15 5.43 -0.91
CA GLN A 18 11.15 6.05 -1.78
C GLN A 18 12.33 5.12 -2.06
N ARG A 19 12.77 4.37 -1.04
CA ARG A 19 13.85 3.39 -1.20
C ARG A 19 13.43 2.23 -2.10
N GLU A 20 12.24 1.69 -1.87
CA GLU A 20 11.68 0.60 -2.66
C GLU A 20 11.41 1.04 -4.10
N LEU A 21 10.96 2.27 -4.34
CA LEU A 21 10.72 2.76 -5.70
C LEU A 21 11.97 2.68 -6.60
N ALA A 22 13.16 2.80 -6.00
CA ALA A 22 14.44 2.67 -6.69
C ALA A 22 14.92 1.21 -6.83
N THR A 23 14.56 0.31 -5.91
CA THR A 23 15.07 -1.06 -5.87
C THR A 23 14.07 -2.11 -6.36
N ASP A 24 12.81 -1.99 -5.92
CA ASP A 24 11.72 -2.92 -6.15
C ASP A 24 10.38 -2.17 -6.24
N ARG A 25 9.88 -2.01 -7.46
CA ARG A 25 8.61 -1.30 -7.71
C ARG A 25 7.39 -2.03 -7.17
N TRP A 26 7.43 -3.36 -7.04
CA TRP A 26 6.31 -4.11 -6.49
C TRP A 26 6.20 -3.86 -4.99
N ALA A 27 7.34 -3.92 -4.29
CA ALA A 27 7.43 -3.51 -2.91
C ALA A 27 6.94 -2.05 -2.75
N ALA A 28 7.40 -1.12 -3.58
CA ALA A 28 6.93 0.26 -3.52
C ALA A 28 5.38 0.37 -3.64
N THR A 29 4.77 -0.47 -4.48
CA THR A 29 3.31 -0.54 -4.65
C THR A 29 2.61 -1.00 -3.37
N GLU A 30 3.13 -2.03 -2.72
CA GLU A 30 2.61 -2.52 -1.44
C GLU A 30 2.77 -1.47 -0.32
N THR A 31 3.88 -0.74 -0.30
CA THR A 31 4.09 0.34 0.68
C THR A 31 3.18 1.53 0.41
N ALA A 32 2.93 1.90 -0.85
CA ALA A 32 1.95 2.93 -1.20
C ALA A 32 0.54 2.57 -0.71
N TYR A 33 0.13 1.30 -0.86
CA TYR A 33 -1.12 0.81 -0.29
C TYR A 33 -1.14 0.94 1.25
N ALA A 34 -0.03 0.57 1.91
CA ALA A 34 0.07 0.70 3.36
C ALA A 34 0.00 2.16 3.84
N LEU A 35 0.61 3.09 3.11
CA LEU A 35 0.51 4.54 3.35
C LEU A 35 -0.92 5.01 3.23
N ALA A 36 -1.63 4.64 2.17
CA ALA A 36 -3.03 4.98 1.98
C ALA A 36 -3.89 4.52 3.16
N VAL A 37 -3.75 3.25 3.59
CA VAL A 37 -4.48 2.74 4.76
C VAL A 37 -4.12 3.51 6.02
N ARG A 38 -2.85 3.87 6.20
CA ARG A 38 -2.42 4.59 7.40
C ARG A 38 -2.96 6.01 7.44
N HIS A 39 -2.93 6.73 6.33
CA HIS A 39 -3.54 8.06 6.24
C HIS A 39 -5.05 7.99 6.51
N ARG A 40 -5.73 6.98 5.97
CA ARG A 40 -7.14 6.71 6.29
C ARG A 40 -7.38 6.44 7.78
N ASP A 41 -6.55 5.62 8.43
CA ASP A 41 -6.66 5.31 9.86
C ASP A 41 -6.44 6.55 10.75
N LEU A 42 -5.59 7.47 10.30
CA LEU A 42 -5.39 8.78 10.91
C LEU A 42 -6.52 9.78 10.61
N GLY A 43 -7.46 9.45 9.74
CA GLY A 43 -8.55 10.33 9.28
C GLY A 43 -8.16 11.31 8.17
N ASP A 44 -6.93 11.22 7.64
CA ASP A 44 -6.43 12.05 6.56
C ASP A 44 -6.82 11.46 5.20
N TRP A 45 -8.09 11.64 4.85
CA TRP A 45 -8.64 11.23 3.56
C TRP A 45 -7.96 11.85 2.32
N PRO A 46 -7.58 13.15 2.30
CA PRO A 46 -6.91 13.71 1.12
C PRO A 46 -5.56 13.03 0.86
N ALA A 47 -4.69 12.90 1.86
CA ALA A 47 -3.42 12.20 1.67
C ALA A 47 -3.63 10.71 1.37
N SER A 48 -4.64 10.07 1.98
CA SER A 48 -5.00 8.69 1.64
C SER A 48 -5.33 8.53 0.16
N ARG A 49 -6.06 9.48 -0.45
CA ARG A 49 -6.41 9.44 -1.87
C ARG A 49 -5.18 9.62 -2.76
N GLU A 50 -4.28 10.55 -2.42
CA GLU A 50 -3.02 10.74 -3.16
C GLU A 50 -2.19 9.45 -3.20
N TRP A 51 -2.10 8.74 -2.08
CA TRP A 51 -1.41 7.45 -2.01
C TRP A 51 -2.14 6.33 -2.76
N VAL A 52 -3.46 6.33 -2.78
CA VAL A 52 -4.26 5.41 -3.61
C VAL A 52 -3.95 5.63 -5.09
N GLU A 53 -4.00 6.88 -5.56
CA GLU A 53 -3.68 7.21 -6.95
C GLU A 53 -2.25 6.79 -7.32
N GLN A 54 -1.30 7.01 -6.41
CA GLN A 54 0.08 6.58 -6.61
C GLN A 54 0.21 5.05 -6.67
N CYS A 55 -0.51 4.32 -5.80
CA CYS A 55 -0.56 2.86 -5.82
C CYS A 55 -1.14 2.34 -7.14
N LEU A 56 -2.26 2.93 -7.61
CA LEU A 56 -2.88 2.58 -8.88
C LEU A 56 -1.94 2.82 -10.07
N ARG A 57 -1.26 3.97 -10.13
CA ARG A 57 -0.27 4.26 -11.19
C ARG A 57 0.87 3.26 -11.25
N LEU A 58 1.30 2.74 -10.10
CA LEU A 58 2.32 1.70 -10.07
C LEU A 58 1.76 0.36 -10.57
N LEU A 59 0.55 0.01 -10.15
CA LEU A 59 -0.16 -1.20 -10.59
C LEU A 59 -0.41 -1.21 -12.11
N GLU A 60 -0.67 -0.07 -12.74
CA GLU A 60 -0.76 0.05 -14.21
C GLU A 60 0.53 -0.40 -14.92
N GLY A 61 1.67 -0.38 -14.23
CA GLY A 61 2.95 -0.86 -14.74
C GLY A 61 3.17 -2.37 -14.62
N PHE A 62 2.27 -3.09 -13.93
CA PHE A 62 2.37 -4.53 -13.72
C PHE A 62 1.24 -5.28 -14.44
N PRO A 63 1.53 -6.47 -15.01
CA PRO A 63 0.48 -7.33 -15.54
C PRO A 63 -0.41 -7.82 -14.38
N GLY A 64 -1.72 -7.80 -14.58
CA GLY A 64 -2.72 -8.24 -13.59
C GLY A 64 -3.56 -9.41 -14.08
N GLU A 65 -3.00 -10.23 -14.97
CA GLU A 65 -3.71 -11.31 -15.68
C GLU A 65 -3.80 -12.58 -14.83
N THR A 66 -2.86 -12.80 -13.90
CA THR A 66 -2.83 -13.97 -13.02
C THR A 66 -2.74 -13.60 -11.55
N GLU A 67 -3.25 -14.49 -10.69
CA GLU A 67 -3.22 -14.33 -9.23
C GLU A 67 -1.78 -14.20 -8.69
N GLU A 68 -0.82 -14.89 -9.30
CA GLU A 68 0.59 -14.82 -8.92
C GLU A 68 1.20 -13.44 -9.17
N GLN A 69 0.75 -12.73 -10.22
CA GLN A 69 1.26 -11.40 -10.54
C GLN A 69 0.72 -10.32 -9.60
N VAL A 70 -0.49 -10.53 -9.06
CA VAL A 70 -1.12 -9.61 -8.12
C VAL A 70 -0.91 -10.03 -6.67
N ALA A 71 -0.22 -11.14 -6.41
CA ALA A 71 0.03 -11.62 -5.06
C ALA A 71 1.01 -10.71 -4.30
N THR A 72 0.64 -10.31 -3.08
CA THR A 72 1.57 -9.55 -2.23
C THR A 72 2.69 -10.46 -1.77
N ALA A 73 3.93 -9.96 -1.86
CA ALA A 73 5.12 -10.66 -1.42
C ALA A 73 5.24 -10.69 0.11
N ARG A 74 4.54 -9.77 0.80
CA ARG A 74 4.58 -9.61 2.25
C ARG A 74 3.18 -9.49 2.83
N THR A 75 3.06 -9.88 4.10
CA THR A 75 1.79 -9.85 4.84
C THR A 75 1.49 -8.47 5.43
N SER A 76 2.53 -7.66 5.68
CA SER A 76 2.37 -6.33 6.26
C SER A 76 3.55 -5.41 5.95
N VAL A 77 3.31 -4.11 5.84
CA VAL A 77 4.35 -3.06 5.77
C VAL A 77 4.20 -2.11 6.94
N GLY A 78 5.25 -1.93 7.74
CA GLY A 78 5.22 -1.00 8.88
C GLY A 78 4.06 -1.24 9.85
N GLY A 79 3.61 -2.51 9.98
CA GLY A 79 2.47 -2.92 10.80
C GLY A 79 1.09 -2.77 10.15
N VAL A 80 0.99 -2.23 8.93
CA VAL A 80 -0.24 -2.22 8.14
C VAL A 80 -0.40 -3.55 7.43
N SER A 81 -1.54 -4.23 7.62
CA SER A 81 -1.82 -5.50 6.96
C SER A 81 -2.15 -5.31 5.48
N LEU A 82 -1.48 -6.08 4.63
CA LEU A 82 -1.70 -6.08 3.20
C LEU A 82 -2.77 -7.13 2.81
N PRO A 83 -3.55 -6.88 1.74
CA PRO A 83 -4.40 -7.92 1.18
C PRO A 83 -3.53 -9.03 0.56
N THR A 84 -4.03 -10.26 0.47
CA THR A 84 -3.32 -11.35 -0.22
C THR A 84 -3.03 -11.05 -1.69
N TYR A 85 -3.94 -10.31 -2.33
CA TYR A 85 -3.83 -9.87 -3.71
C TYR A 85 -4.01 -8.35 -3.77
N LEU A 86 -3.07 -7.67 -4.42
CA LEU A 86 -3.05 -6.24 -4.63
C LEU A 86 -3.18 -5.93 -6.12
N HIS A 87 -4.35 -5.45 -6.51
CA HIS A 87 -4.63 -4.97 -7.87
C HIS A 87 -5.60 -3.79 -7.81
N ALA A 88 -5.76 -3.07 -8.92
CA ALA A 88 -6.54 -1.84 -8.98
C ALA A 88 -7.93 -2.02 -8.36
N GLY A 89 -8.66 -3.05 -8.76
CA GLY A 89 -9.99 -3.35 -8.20
C GLY A 89 -10.03 -3.58 -6.68
N VAL A 90 -8.99 -4.14 -6.04
CA VAL A 90 -8.94 -4.28 -4.57
C VAL A 90 -8.71 -2.92 -3.90
N VAL A 91 -7.83 -2.09 -4.46
CA VAL A 91 -7.58 -0.75 -3.96
C VAL A 91 -8.85 0.09 -4.09
N GLU A 92 -9.48 0.10 -5.27
CA GLU A 92 -10.75 0.78 -5.51
C GLU A 92 -11.87 0.24 -4.63
N ALA A 93 -11.98 -1.07 -4.40
CA ALA A 93 -13.01 -1.59 -3.49
C ALA A 93 -12.80 -1.15 -2.03
N ARG A 94 -11.55 -0.93 -1.59
CA ARG A 94 -11.25 -0.54 -0.21
C ARG A 94 -11.30 0.97 0.03
N PHE A 95 -11.04 1.77 -1.00
CA PHE A 95 -10.95 3.23 -0.91
C PHE A 95 -12.01 3.97 -1.75
N GLY A 96 -12.72 3.28 -2.64
CA GLY A 96 -13.70 3.83 -3.57
C GLY A 96 -15.11 4.00 -2.99
N ASP A 97 -15.37 3.52 -1.77
CA ASP A 97 -16.56 3.91 -0.99
C ASP A 97 -16.35 5.29 -0.35
N LEU A 98 -15.98 6.26 -1.17
CA LEU A 98 -15.80 7.67 -0.82
C LEU A 98 -16.69 8.57 -1.70
N GLY A 99 -17.81 8.01 -2.16
CA GLY A 99 -18.93 8.72 -2.78
C GLY A 99 -19.84 9.37 -1.76
#